data_AF-A0A3S2CEI5-F1
#
_entry.id   AF-A0A3S2CEI5-F1
#
_cell.length_a   1.000
_cell.length_b   1.000
_cell.length_c   1.000
_cell.angle_alpha   90.00
_cell.angle_beta   90.00
_cell.angle_gamma   90.00
#
_symmetry.space_group_name_H-M   'P 1'
#
loop_
_entity.id
_entity.type
_entity.pdbx_description
1 polymer ?
#
loop_
_entity_poly.entity_id
_entity_poly.type
_entity_poly.pdbx_seq_one_letter_code
_entity_poly.pdbx_strand_id
1 'polypeptide(L)'
;MAIDIGTPAAAGTSLERALWPLTRVIVLSRVTALPGGATDGDIYIVPHGAGAHPDEIAFREAGAWVYVTPTEGWGAYVLDEGENVRFNGATWDLIITTGIPSSYLDLDGTLGANSDVKVASQKAVKTYVDTLMATVGNGGKVRVKTTGNVAISTALNAGDVVDGVTLANGDAVLVPVQTAPEQNGIYIVGAVPARSTSFDTYDEHAGAIIVVEEGTTYADTLWLCTANKGGTLNTTAISFIQMVLSGTVPSSRTISPGTGMTGGGDLSADRTLSVDKASAAQVQAATSNKVLTADIIFTAADPATLTDAATIAVDMATFLNAKVTLAGNRTLGAPSNPKNGQSGCIEIIQDGTGTRTLAYHADWLFAGGTDPVLSTPAGTKDLLFYQVMSNGKTYASLVKAVA
;
A
#
# COMPACT_ATOMS: atom_id res chain seq x y z
N MET A 1 -11.45 -63.14 54.84
CA MET A 1 -11.01 -64.52 54.55
C MET A 1 -9.97 -64.86 55.59
N ALA A 2 -10.28 -65.70 56.57
CA ALA A 2 -9.29 -66.11 57.58
C ALA A 2 -8.32 -67.10 56.90
N ILE A 3 -7.03 -66.77 56.89
CA ILE A 3 -5.98 -67.57 56.27
C ILE A 3 -5.31 -68.37 57.39
N ASP A 4 -5.45 -69.70 57.33
CA ASP A 4 -4.78 -70.65 58.23
C ASP A 4 -3.28 -70.72 57.89
N ILE A 5 -2.42 -70.62 58.90
CA ILE A 5 -0.95 -70.49 58.79
C ILE A 5 -0.17 -71.72 59.29
N GLY A 6 -0.86 -72.85 59.51
CA GLY A 6 -0.27 -74.05 60.10
C GLY A 6 0.13 -75.16 59.11
N THR A 7 1.08 -74.93 58.19
CA THR A 7 2.11 -75.87 57.65
C THR A 7 2.66 -75.42 56.28
N PRO A 8 3.99 -75.44 56.02
CA PRO A 8 4.57 -74.70 54.88
C PRO A 8 4.40 -75.35 53.51
N ALA A 9 4.18 -76.67 53.43
CA ALA A 9 4.33 -77.41 52.17
C ALA A 9 3.11 -77.34 51.22
N ALA A 10 1.93 -76.93 51.71
CA ALA A 10 0.72 -76.78 50.88
C ALA A 10 0.25 -75.31 50.77
N ALA A 11 0.95 -74.37 51.43
CA ALA A 11 0.51 -72.99 51.58
C ALA A 11 1.01 -72.03 50.47
N GLY A 12 2.12 -72.35 49.78
CA GLY A 12 2.81 -71.46 48.83
C GLY A 12 1.85 -70.77 47.85
N THR A 13 1.16 -71.54 47.02
CA THR A 13 0.28 -71.00 45.97
C THR A 13 -0.92 -70.21 46.50
N SER A 14 -1.32 -70.38 47.77
CA SER A 14 -2.49 -69.71 48.36
C SER A 14 -2.15 -68.37 49.02
N LEU A 15 -0.97 -68.26 49.65
CA LEU A 15 -0.44 -67.02 50.21
C LEU A 15 0.06 -66.09 49.10
N GLU A 16 0.74 -66.64 48.10
CA GLU A 16 1.20 -65.90 46.92
C GLU A 16 0.01 -65.28 46.17
N ARG A 17 -1.10 -66.03 46.04
CA ARG A 17 -2.36 -65.52 45.47
C ARG A 17 -3.01 -64.38 46.26
N ALA A 18 -2.89 -64.39 47.58
CA ALA A 18 -3.47 -63.35 48.42
C ALA A 18 -2.60 -62.08 48.46
N LEU A 19 -1.28 -62.23 48.32
CA LEU A 19 -0.32 -61.14 48.51
C LEU A 19 0.04 -60.41 47.20
N TRP A 20 -0.14 -61.05 46.05
CA TRP A 20 0.12 -60.47 44.74
C TRP A 20 -0.55 -59.09 44.50
N PRO A 21 -1.86 -58.89 44.72
CA PRO A 21 -2.48 -57.58 44.49
C PRO A 21 -2.05 -56.49 45.49
N LEU A 22 -1.38 -56.87 46.58
CA LEU A 22 -0.92 -55.97 47.64
C LEU A 22 0.57 -55.62 47.52
N THR A 23 1.31 -56.34 46.68
CA THR A 23 2.77 -56.20 46.54
C THR A 23 3.12 -55.77 45.13
N ARG A 24 4.16 -54.93 45.01
CA ARG A 24 4.69 -54.52 43.71
C ARG A 24 5.61 -55.62 43.21
N VAL A 25 5.07 -56.60 42.51
CA VAL A 25 5.85 -57.74 42.04
C VAL A 25 6.67 -57.38 40.82
N ILE A 26 7.94 -57.74 40.86
CA ILE A 26 8.91 -57.60 39.78
C ILE A 26 9.23 -59.01 39.28
N VAL A 27 9.09 -59.22 37.98
CA VAL A 27 9.48 -60.46 37.30
C VAL A 27 10.68 -60.17 36.41
N LEU A 28 11.58 -61.13 36.25
CA LEU A 28 12.80 -60.97 35.49
C LEU A 28 12.56 -60.92 33.98
N SER A 29 11.67 -61.78 33.48
CA SER A 29 11.27 -61.84 32.08
C SER A 29 9.90 -62.49 31.92
N ARG A 30 9.25 -62.24 30.77
CA ARG A 30 8.06 -62.98 30.31
C ARG A 30 8.25 -63.68 28.96
N VAL A 31 9.41 -63.51 28.33
CA VAL A 31 9.72 -64.09 27.00
C VAL A 31 10.83 -65.13 27.07
N THR A 32 11.66 -65.07 28.10
CA THR A 32 12.75 -66.03 28.32
C THR A 32 12.20 -67.37 28.79
N ALA A 33 12.54 -68.45 28.10
CA ALA A 33 12.25 -69.80 28.59
C ALA A 33 12.91 -70.03 29.96
N LEU A 34 12.17 -70.62 30.91
CA LEU A 34 12.63 -70.75 32.30
C LEU A 34 14.02 -71.40 32.38
N PRO A 35 15.03 -70.68 32.91
CA PRO A 35 16.41 -71.18 32.89
C PRO A 35 16.60 -72.34 33.86
N GLY A 36 17.29 -73.39 33.41
CA GLY A 36 17.64 -74.54 34.27
C GLY A 36 18.61 -74.20 35.40
N GLY A 37 19.34 -73.08 35.30
CA GLY A 37 20.26 -72.54 36.30
C GLY A 37 19.73 -71.32 37.06
N ALA A 38 18.40 -71.14 37.16
CA ALA A 38 17.81 -70.04 37.93
C ALA A 38 18.18 -70.11 39.41
N THR A 39 18.30 -68.93 40.03
CA THR A 39 18.57 -68.80 41.47
C THR A 39 17.27 -68.85 42.25
N ASP A 40 17.25 -69.47 43.44
CA ASP A 40 16.08 -69.40 44.32
C ASP A 40 15.73 -67.93 44.61
N GLY A 41 14.45 -67.57 44.44
CA GLY A 41 13.94 -66.20 44.47
C GLY A 41 13.71 -65.56 43.10
N ASP A 42 14.19 -66.18 42.01
CA ASP A 42 13.88 -65.71 40.66
C ASP A 42 12.39 -65.88 40.34
N ILE A 43 11.78 -64.84 39.77
CA ILE A 43 10.36 -64.83 39.39
C ILE A 43 10.28 -64.52 37.90
N TYR A 44 9.58 -65.37 37.15
CA TYR A 44 9.32 -65.20 35.73
C TYR A 44 7.81 -65.31 35.46
N ILE A 45 7.37 -64.68 34.38
CA ILE A 45 6.13 -65.09 33.72
C ILE A 45 6.54 -66.15 32.70
N VAL A 46 5.90 -67.32 32.73
CA VAL A 46 6.19 -68.36 31.76
C VAL A 46 5.77 -67.87 30.37
N PRO A 47 6.63 -67.96 29.34
CA PRO A 47 6.31 -67.43 28.02
C PRO A 47 4.98 -67.97 27.48
N HIS A 48 4.18 -67.10 26.87
CA HIS A 48 2.85 -67.43 26.32
C HIS A 48 2.86 -68.67 25.39
N GLY A 49 3.95 -68.87 24.64
CA GLY A 49 4.13 -70.02 23.74
C GLY A 49 4.76 -71.26 24.36
N ALA A 50 4.95 -71.31 25.68
CA ALA A 50 5.60 -72.44 26.35
C ALA A 50 4.72 -73.70 26.28
N GLY A 51 5.37 -74.87 26.11
CA GLY A 51 4.67 -76.15 26.03
C GLY A 51 4.02 -76.63 27.34
N ALA A 52 4.34 -75.99 28.47
CA ALA A 52 3.74 -76.23 29.77
C ALA A 52 3.67 -74.93 30.57
N HIS A 53 2.59 -74.75 31.35
CA HIS A 53 2.36 -73.61 32.23
C HIS A 53 2.41 -72.20 31.57
N PRO A 54 1.92 -71.99 30.33
CA PRO A 54 2.00 -70.69 29.68
C PRO A 54 1.25 -69.62 30.49
N ASP A 55 1.82 -68.40 30.56
CA ASP A 55 1.29 -67.23 31.28
C ASP A 55 1.14 -67.38 32.81
N GLU A 56 1.49 -68.54 33.38
CA GLU A 56 1.60 -68.70 34.82
C GLU A 56 2.83 -67.98 35.37
N ILE A 57 2.78 -67.59 36.63
CA ILE A 57 3.93 -67.01 37.32
C ILE A 57 4.76 -68.15 37.89
N ALA A 58 6.02 -68.23 37.49
CA ALA A 58 6.97 -69.21 37.97
C ALA A 58 7.91 -68.59 39.00
N PHE A 59 7.90 -69.13 40.21
CA PHE A 59 8.80 -68.76 41.31
C PHE A 59 9.82 -69.88 41.52
N ARG A 60 11.10 -69.53 41.63
CA ARG A 60 12.15 -70.50 41.93
C ARG A 60 12.29 -70.67 43.44
N GLU A 61 11.98 -71.85 43.97
CA GLU A 61 12.11 -72.15 45.41
C GLU A 61 12.66 -73.56 45.64
N ALA A 62 13.61 -73.68 46.57
CA ALA A 62 14.25 -74.94 46.97
C ALA A 62 14.79 -75.75 45.78
N GLY A 63 15.29 -75.08 44.73
CA GLY A 63 15.79 -75.70 43.51
C GLY A 63 14.72 -76.22 42.54
N ALA A 64 13.44 -75.90 42.74
CA ALA A 64 12.32 -76.25 41.86
C ALA A 64 11.51 -75.01 41.42
N TRP A 65 10.78 -75.13 40.32
CA TRP A 65 9.82 -74.10 39.89
C TRP A 65 8.45 -74.37 40.51
N VAL A 66 7.90 -73.38 41.18
CA VAL A 66 6.52 -73.34 41.70
C VAL A 66 5.70 -72.44 40.78
N TYR A 67 4.53 -72.91 40.35
CA TYR A 67 3.68 -72.18 39.40
C TYR A 67 2.40 -71.68 40.04
N VAL A 68 2.03 -70.44 39.72
CA VAL A 68 0.79 -69.81 40.17
C VAL A 68 0.02 -69.27 38.98
N THR A 69 -1.21 -69.72 38.82
CA THR A 69 -2.15 -69.18 37.82
C THR A 69 -2.61 -67.77 38.25
N PRO A 70 -2.37 -66.71 37.44
CA PRO A 70 -2.77 -65.35 37.78
C PRO A 70 -4.28 -65.14 37.69
N THR A 71 -4.81 -64.15 38.42
CA THR A 71 -6.20 -63.67 38.27
C THR A 71 -6.23 -62.43 37.38
N GLU A 72 -7.30 -62.24 36.61
CA GLU A 72 -7.51 -61.02 35.83
C GLU A 72 -7.30 -59.77 36.70
N GLY A 73 -6.53 -58.83 36.19
CA GLY A 73 -6.21 -57.58 36.87
C GLY A 73 -4.91 -57.56 37.67
N TRP A 74 -4.27 -58.71 37.85
CA TRP A 74 -2.93 -58.78 38.43
C TRP A 74 -1.91 -58.03 37.57
N GLY A 75 -1.04 -57.24 38.22
CA GLY A 75 0.02 -56.49 37.54
C GLY A 75 1.41 -56.98 37.94
N ALA A 76 2.39 -56.81 37.03
CA ALA A 76 3.81 -57.06 37.29
C ALA A 76 4.67 -56.02 36.55
N TYR A 77 5.86 -55.73 37.07
CA TYR A 77 6.90 -55.03 36.32
C TYR A 77 7.88 -56.06 35.75
N VAL A 78 8.05 -56.10 34.44
CA VAL A 78 8.97 -57.01 33.73
C VAL A 78 10.31 -56.31 33.58
N LEU A 79 11.34 -56.81 34.27
CA LEU A 79 12.61 -56.12 34.45
C LEU A 79 13.44 -56.01 33.17
N ASP A 80 13.47 -57.07 32.36
CA ASP A 80 14.25 -57.10 31.10
C ASP A 80 13.61 -56.28 29.97
N GLU A 81 12.29 -56.16 29.98
CA GLU A 81 11.54 -55.31 29.04
C GLU A 81 11.44 -53.85 29.54
N GLY A 82 11.53 -53.63 30.85
CA GLY A 82 11.36 -52.32 31.47
C GLY A 82 9.91 -51.85 31.55
N GLU A 83 8.94 -52.75 31.42
CA GLU A 83 7.53 -52.45 31.20
C GLU A 83 6.62 -52.96 32.32
N ASN A 84 5.47 -52.32 32.53
CA ASN A 84 4.42 -52.88 33.38
C ASN A 84 3.45 -53.71 32.53
N VAL A 85 3.07 -54.87 33.02
CA VAL A 85 2.10 -55.77 32.39
C VAL A 85 0.92 -56.04 33.31
N ARG A 86 -0.25 -56.33 32.74
CA ARG A 86 -1.46 -56.73 33.44
C ARG A 86 -2.04 -57.98 32.82
N PHE A 87 -2.37 -58.96 33.65
CA PHE A 87 -3.06 -60.16 33.20
C PHE A 87 -4.51 -59.82 32.85
N ASN A 88 -4.93 -60.09 31.61
CA ASN A 88 -6.28 -59.80 31.10
C ASN A 88 -7.27 -60.96 31.29
N GLY A 89 -6.86 -62.03 31.97
CA GLY A 89 -7.63 -63.27 32.11
C GLY A 89 -7.20 -64.39 31.15
N ALA A 90 -6.37 -64.09 30.15
CA ALA A 90 -5.83 -65.04 29.18
C ALA A 90 -4.33 -64.86 28.92
N THR A 91 -3.85 -63.61 28.83
CA THR A 91 -2.45 -63.24 28.54
C THR A 91 -1.99 -62.06 29.39
N TRP A 92 -0.68 -61.87 29.49
CA TRP A 92 -0.07 -60.68 30.08
C TRP A 92 0.11 -59.58 29.04
N ASP A 93 -0.77 -58.58 29.08
CA ASP A 93 -0.71 -57.44 28.16
C ASP A 93 0.09 -56.30 28.76
N LEU A 94 0.74 -55.49 27.93
CA LEU A 94 1.37 -54.26 28.39
C LEU A 94 0.32 -53.33 28.99
N ILE A 95 0.61 -52.76 30.17
CA ILE A 95 -0.13 -51.60 30.69
C ILE A 95 0.36 -50.39 29.93
N ILE A 96 -0.12 -50.30 28.70
CA ILE A 96 0.10 -49.14 27.87
C ILE A 96 -0.76 -48.00 28.43
N THR A 97 -0.12 -46.95 28.97
CA THR A 97 -0.76 -45.64 29.08
C THR A 97 -0.80 -44.98 27.69
N THR A 98 -1.24 -45.72 26.65
CA THR A 98 -1.17 -45.31 25.24
C THR A 98 -2.30 -44.34 24.87
N GLY A 99 -2.32 -43.21 25.55
CA GLY A 99 -3.10 -42.05 25.11
C GLY A 99 -3.85 -41.36 26.24
N ILE A 100 -4.00 -40.05 26.07
CA ILE A 100 -4.99 -39.26 26.78
C ILE A 100 -6.37 -39.81 26.37
N PRO A 101 -7.26 -40.20 27.30
CA PRO A 101 -8.59 -40.70 26.95
C PRO A 101 -9.33 -39.67 26.09
N SER A 102 -10.12 -40.13 25.12
CA SER A 102 -10.84 -39.23 24.19
C SER A 102 -11.77 -38.24 24.90
N SER A 103 -12.24 -38.55 26.10
CA SER A 103 -13.03 -37.65 26.96
C SER A 103 -12.25 -36.44 27.48
N TYR A 104 -10.92 -36.53 27.58
CA TYR A 104 -10.01 -35.47 28.01
C TYR A 104 -9.55 -34.60 26.85
N LEU A 105 -9.83 -35.02 25.61
CA LEU A 105 -9.52 -34.27 24.41
C LEU A 105 -10.68 -33.34 24.03
N ASP A 106 -10.34 -32.13 23.61
CA ASP A 106 -11.25 -31.25 22.90
C ASP A 106 -11.13 -31.47 21.39
N LEU A 107 -12.28 -31.72 20.74
CA LEU A 107 -12.40 -31.92 19.30
C LEU A 107 -13.12 -30.76 18.62
N ASP A 108 -13.60 -29.77 19.39
CA ASP A 108 -14.27 -28.58 18.89
C ASP A 108 -13.27 -27.66 18.18
N GLY A 109 -13.49 -27.43 16.89
CA GLY A 109 -12.66 -26.54 16.07
C GLY A 109 -12.83 -25.05 16.39
N THR A 110 -13.81 -24.68 17.22
CA THR A 110 -14.00 -23.28 17.64
C THR A 110 -13.26 -22.93 18.93
N LEU A 111 -12.84 -23.94 19.69
CA LEU A 111 -12.25 -23.79 21.04
C LEU A 111 -13.06 -22.85 21.94
N GLY A 112 -14.39 -22.83 21.79
CA GLY A 112 -15.27 -21.85 22.45
C GLY A 112 -15.60 -22.16 23.91
N ALA A 113 -15.30 -23.38 24.39
CA ALA A 113 -15.54 -23.80 25.76
C ALA A 113 -14.40 -23.37 26.71
N ASN A 114 -14.60 -23.52 28.03
CA ASN A 114 -13.58 -23.22 29.03
C ASN A 114 -12.31 -24.09 28.80
N SER A 115 -11.18 -23.43 28.53
CA SER A 115 -9.90 -24.06 28.19
C SER A 115 -9.15 -24.67 29.39
N ASP A 116 -9.64 -24.52 30.62
CA ASP A 116 -9.03 -25.11 31.82
C ASP A 116 -9.37 -26.61 32.01
N VAL A 117 -10.29 -27.16 31.20
CA VAL A 117 -10.91 -28.48 31.46
C VAL A 117 -10.39 -29.60 30.55
N LYS A 118 -9.99 -29.29 29.32
CA LYS A 118 -9.61 -30.29 28.30
C LYS A 118 -8.34 -29.88 27.55
N VAL A 119 -7.62 -30.89 27.04
CA VAL A 119 -6.47 -30.68 26.15
C VAL A 119 -6.97 -30.64 24.70
N ALA A 120 -6.66 -29.59 23.96
CA ALA A 120 -7.08 -29.49 22.56
C ALA A 120 -6.38 -30.55 21.67
N SER A 121 -7.15 -31.25 20.85
CA SER A 121 -6.59 -32.15 19.85
C SER A 121 -5.93 -31.39 18.70
N GLN A 122 -5.02 -32.04 17.96
CA GLN A 122 -4.45 -31.47 16.73
C GLN A 122 -5.54 -31.03 15.74
N LYS A 123 -6.66 -31.78 15.65
CA LYS A 123 -7.81 -31.41 14.81
C LYS A 123 -8.46 -30.10 15.24
N ALA A 124 -8.75 -29.96 16.54
CA ALA A 124 -9.37 -28.76 17.10
C ALA A 124 -8.48 -27.53 16.87
N VAL A 125 -7.19 -27.63 17.24
CA VAL A 125 -6.21 -26.56 17.06
C VAL A 125 -6.06 -26.20 15.58
N LYS A 126 -5.93 -27.18 14.68
CA LYS A 126 -5.80 -26.92 13.24
C LYS A 126 -7.04 -26.23 12.69
N THR A 127 -8.24 -26.71 13.03
CA THR A 127 -9.50 -26.11 12.56
C THR A 127 -9.65 -24.67 13.06
N TYR A 128 -9.29 -24.42 14.32
CA TYR A 128 -9.31 -23.08 14.91
C TYR A 128 -8.35 -22.13 14.19
N VAL A 129 -7.09 -22.55 14.01
CA VAL A 129 -6.07 -21.79 13.29
C VAL A 129 -6.47 -21.55 11.84
N ASP A 130 -6.97 -22.57 11.13
CA ASP A 130 -7.43 -22.44 9.75
C ASP A 130 -8.59 -21.43 9.64
N THR A 131 -9.53 -21.44 10.60
CA THR A 131 -10.66 -20.51 10.63
C THR A 131 -10.20 -19.07 10.90
N LEU A 132 -9.25 -18.87 11.82
CA LEU A 132 -8.64 -17.55 12.06
C LEU A 132 -7.86 -17.06 10.84
N MET A 133 -7.04 -17.93 10.24
CA MET A 133 -6.26 -17.61 9.05
C MET A 133 -7.15 -17.38 7.83
N ALA A 134 -8.36 -17.94 7.77
CA ALA A 134 -9.32 -17.55 6.75
C ALA A 134 -9.78 -16.10 6.94
N THR A 135 -9.84 -15.56 8.17
CA THR A 135 -10.27 -14.16 8.44
C THR A 135 -9.20 -13.11 8.12
N VAL A 136 -7.93 -13.50 8.10
CA VAL A 136 -6.81 -12.68 7.62
C VAL A 136 -6.57 -13.06 6.17
N GLY A 137 -6.90 -12.18 5.21
CA GLY A 137 -6.71 -12.48 3.79
C GLY A 137 -5.30 -13.03 3.51
N ASN A 138 -5.20 -14.04 2.64
CA ASN A 138 -3.93 -14.72 2.41
C ASN A 138 -2.91 -13.74 1.80
N GLY A 139 -1.77 -13.56 2.46
CA GLY A 139 -0.67 -12.72 1.97
C GLY A 139 0.14 -13.51 0.95
N GLY A 140 0.11 -13.09 -0.32
CA GLY A 140 0.81 -13.78 -1.40
C GLY A 140 1.92 -12.92 -1.98
N LYS A 141 3.07 -13.52 -2.26
CA LYS A 141 4.02 -12.97 -3.22
C LYS A 141 3.80 -13.64 -4.57
N VAL A 142 3.83 -12.85 -5.64
CA VAL A 142 3.83 -13.34 -7.01
C VAL A 142 5.07 -12.82 -7.71
N ARG A 143 5.58 -13.61 -8.65
CA ARG A 143 6.75 -13.22 -9.41
C ARG A 143 6.40 -12.05 -10.34
N VAL A 144 5.26 -12.11 -11.02
CA VAL A 144 4.85 -11.06 -11.97
C VAL A 144 3.32 -10.90 -12.02
N LYS A 145 2.85 -9.77 -12.55
CA LYS A 145 1.43 -9.46 -12.75
C LYS A 145 1.14 -9.23 -14.22
N THR A 146 0.00 -9.70 -14.72
CA THR A 146 -0.40 -9.48 -16.12
C THR A 146 -0.74 -8.02 -16.38
N THR A 147 -0.31 -7.45 -17.51
CA THR A 147 -0.57 -6.04 -17.85
C THR A 147 -2.00 -5.79 -18.36
N GLY A 148 -2.72 -6.85 -18.72
CA GLY A 148 -4.10 -6.81 -19.18
C GLY A 148 -4.76 -8.19 -19.12
N ASN A 149 -5.89 -8.33 -19.83
CA ASN A 149 -6.57 -9.61 -20.03
C ASN A 149 -5.67 -10.61 -20.78
N VAL A 150 -5.57 -11.84 -20.29
CA VAL A 150 -4.77 -12.91 -20.89
C VAL A 150 -5.57 -14.21 -21.03
N ALA A 151 -5.23 -15.03 -22.02
CA ALA A 151 -5.73 -16.39 -22.11
C ALA A 151 -4.98 -17.29 -21.11
N ILE A 152 -5.54 -17.48 -19.92
CA ILE A 152 -4.90 -18.15 -18.78
C ILE A 152 -4.32 -19.53 -19.15
N SER A 153 -5.00 -20.28 -20.02
CA SER A 153 -4.59 -21.63 -20.42
C SER A 153 -3.36 -21.69 -21.33
N THR A 154 -3.01 -20.59 -22.01
CA THR A 154 -1.98 -20.58 -23.06
C THR A 154 -0.98 -19.42 -22.97
N ALA A 155 -1.17 -18.48 -22.03
CA ALA A 155 -0.34 -17.28 -21.89
C ALA A 155 0.39 -17.23 -20.54
N LEU A 156 0.34 -18.32 -19.78
CA LEU A 156 0.98 -18.49 -18.47
C LEU A 156 1.78 -19.81 -18.42
N ASN A 157 2.28 -20.28 -19.57
CA ASN A 157 3.12 -21.46 -19.67
C ASN A 157 4.60 -21.09 -19.47
N ALA A 158 5.44 -22.07 -19.14
CA ALA A 158 6.87 -21.84 -19.07
C ALA A 158 7.43 -21.40 -20.44
N GLY A 159 8.20 -20.33 -20.46
CA GLY A 159 8.72 -19.67 -21.66
C GLY A 159 7.89 -18.50 -22.16
N ASP A 160 6.65 -18.33 -21.71
CA ASP A 160 5.85 -17.14 -22.02
C ASP A 160 6.45 -15.90 -21.34
N VAL A 161 6.17 -14.72 -21.90
CA VAL A 161 6.64 -13.44 -21.36
C VAL A 161 5.46 -12.62 -20.86
N VAL A 162 5.48 -12.26 -19.57
CA VAL A 162 4.48 -11.40 -18.92
C VAL A 162 5.20 -10.20 -18.32
N ASP A 163 4.78 -8.99 -18.67
CA ASP A 163 5.40 -7.72 -18.22
C ASP A 163 6.94 -7.71 -18.34
N GLY A 164 7.49 -8.31 -19.41
CA GLY A 164 8.93 -8.40 -19.65
C GLY A 164 9.66 -9.53 -18.89
N VAL A 165 8.97 -10.30 -18.05
CA VAL A 165 9.52 -11.46 -17.32
C VAL A 165 9.21 -12.74 -18.09
N THR A 166 10.23 -13.56 -18.37
CA THR A 166 10.04 -14.90 -18.94
C THR A 166 9.68 -15.89 -17.82
N LEU A 167 8.55 -16.56 -17.96
CA LEU A 167 7.97 -17.45 -16.97
C LEU A 167 8.67 -18.81 -16.93
N ALA A 168 8.75 -19.41 -15.75
CA ALA A 168 9.21 -20.78 -15.51
C ALA A 168 8.14 -21.59 -14.77
N ASN A 169 8.18 -22.93 -14.91
CA ASN A 169 7.25 -23.81 -14.20
C ASN A 169 7.30 -23.56 -12.68
N GLY A 170 6.13 -23.40 -12.07
CA GLY A 170 5.97 -23.12 -10.64
C GLY A 170 5.93 -21.64 -10.27
N ASP A 171 6.21 -20.72 -11.20
CA ASP A 171 6.08 -19.28 -10.94
C ASP A 171 4.63 -18.91 -10.63
N ALA A 172 4.42 -18.03 -9.66
CA ALA A 172 3.12 -17.47 -9.35
C ALA A 172 2.92 -16.16 -10.13
N VAL A 173 1.77 -16.02 -10.79
CA VAL A 173 1.38 -14.84 -11.58
C VAL A 173 0.05 -14.30 -11.08
N LEU A 174 0.01 -13.00 -10.75
CA LEU A 174 -1.24 -12.30 -10.47
C LEU A 174 -1.94 -11.95 -11.79
N VAL A 175 -3.19 -12.37 -11.92
CA VAL A 175 -4.05 -12.10 -13.07
C VAL A 175 -5.27 -11.31 -12.57
N PRO A 176 -5.21 -9.96 -12.50
CA PRO A 176 -6.21 -9.17 -11.79
C PRO A 176 -7.25 -8.48 -12.68
N VAL A 177 -7.15 -8.62 -14.01
CA VAL A 177 -7.91 -7.82 -14.99
C VAL A 177 -8.41 -8.66 -16.19
N GLN A 178 -8.99 -9.82 -15.90
CA GLN A 178 -9.73 -10.61 -16.88
C GLN A 178 -11.03 -9.92 -17.28
N THR A 179 -11.48 -10.21 -18.50
CA THR A 179 -12.80 -9.74 -19.00
C THR A 179 -13.94 -10.32 -18.18
N ALA A 180 -13.81 -11.57 -17.71
CA ALA A 180 -14.68 -12.19 -16.72
C ALA A 180 -14.02 -12.08 -15.33
N PRO A 181 -14.42 -11.11 -14.49
CA PRO A 181 -13.70 -10.78 -13.25
C PRO A 181 -13.70 -11.91 -12.22
N GLU A 182 -14.62 -12.86 -12.29
CA GLU A 182 -14.62 -14.10 -11.50
C GLU A 182 -13.42 -15.01 -11.81
N GLN A 183 -12.73 -14.79 -12.94
CA GLN A 183 -11.49 -15.48 -13.33
C GLN A 183 -10.24 -14.81 -12.75
N ASN A 184 -10.36 -13.63 -12.13
CA ASN A 184 -9.20 -12.97 -11.52
C ASN A 184 -8.67 -13.79 -10.34
N GLY A 185 -7.36 -13.78 -10.14
CA GLY A 185 -6.71 -14.50 -9.04
C GLY A 185 -5.22 -14.70 -9.29
N ILE A 186 -4.63 -15.62 -8.52
CA ILE A 186 -3.23 -16.00 -8.66
C ILE A 186 -3.16 -17.37 -9.33
N TYR A 187 -2.33 -17.48 -10.36
CA TYR A 187 -2.14 -18.68 -11.15
C TYR A 187 -0.70 -19.16 -11.07
N ILE A 188 -0.51 -20.47 -11.05
CA ILE A 188 0.80 -21.13 -11.09
C ILE A 188 1.11 -21.53 -12.52
N VAL A 189 2.28 -21.12 -12.99
CA VAL A 189 2.81 -21.44 -14.31
C VAL A 189 3.07 -22.94 -14.43
N GLY A 190 2.62 -23.52 -15.54
CA GLY A 190 2.76 -24.95 -15.81
C GLY A 190 2.41 -25.30 -17.24
N ALA A 191 2.47 -26.59 -17.59
CA ALA A 191 1.97 -27.07 -18.88
C ALA A 191 0.45 -26.81 -19.05
N VAL A 192 -0.29 -26.85 -17.94
CA VAL A 192 -1.67 -26.38 -17.84
C VAL A 192 -1.73 -25.43 -16.63
N PRO A 193 -1.70 -24.11 -16.84
CA PRO A 193 -1.71 -23.15 -15.75
C PRO A 193 -3.01 -23.28 -14.94
N ALA A 194 -2.90 -23.25 -13.62
CA ALA A 194 -4.02 -23.44 -12.70
C ALA A 194 -3.97 -22.41 -11.58
N ARG A 195 -5.10 -22.15 -10.91
CA ARG A 195 -5.11 -21.29 -9.73
C ARG A 195 -4.17 -21.85 -8.66
N SER A 196 -3.52 -20.95 -7.92
CA SER A 196 -2.74 -21.32 -6.74
C SER A 196 -3.63 -22.01 -5.71
N THR A 197 -3.11 -23.03 -5.04
CA THR A 197 -3.80 -23.78 -3.97
C THR A 197 -4.11 -22.93 -2.75
N SER A 198 -3.52 -21.75 -2.63
CA SER A 198 -3.83 -20.80 -1.55
C SER A 198 -4.88 -19.76 -1.97
N PHE A 199 -5.45 -19.92 -3.16
CA PHE A 199 -6.47 -19.09 -3.79
C PHE A 199 -7.39 -19.96 -4.67
N ASP A 200 -7.67 -21.19 -4.24
CA ASP A 200 -8.51 -22.15 -4.96
C ASP A 200 -9.94 -22.21 -4.42
N THR A 201 -10.26 -21.36 -3.44
CA THR A 201 -11.60 -21.01 -3.00
C THR A 201 -11.83 -19.49 -3.07
N TYR A 202 -13.09 -19.06 -3.10
CA TYR A 202 -13.41 -17.63 -3.22
C TYR A 202 -12.95 -16.83 -1.99
N ASP A 203 -13.25 -17.33 -0.79
CA ASP A 203 -13.01 -16.57 0.45
C ASP A 203 -11.52 -16.36 0.77
N GLU A 204 -10.61 -17.16 0.19
CA GLU A 204 -9.16 -16.95 0.28
C GLU A 204 -8.68 -15.68 -0.43
N HIS A 205 -9.45 -15.20 -1.42
CA HIS A 205 -9.12 -13.95 -2.11
C HIS A 205 -9.49 -12.72 -1.27
N ALA A 206 -10.55 -12.80 -0.46
CA ALA A 206 -11.14 -11.64 0.18
C ALA A 206 -10.15 -10.97 1.15
N GLY A 207 -9.85 -9.68 0.91
CA GLY A 207 -8.91 -8.90 1.73
C GLY A 207 -7.44 -9.29 1.57
N ALA A 208 -7.09 -10.16 0.61
CA ALA A 208 -5.71 -10.55 0.34
C ALA A 208 -4.87 -9.35 -0.15
N ILE A 209 -3.65 -9.22 0.36
CA ILE A 209 -2.65 -8.27 -0.14
C ILE A 209 -1.57 -9.08 -0.87
N ILE A 210 -1.33 -8.73 -2.12
CA ILE A 210 -0.41 -9.42 -3.01
C ILE A 210 0.76 -8.50 -3.35
N VAL A 211 1.98 -8.98 -3.17
CA VAL A 211 3.22 -8.29 -3.59
C VAL A 211 3.66 -8.82 -4.96
N VAL A 212 3.96 -7.92 -5.89
CA VAL A 212 4.52 -8.26 -7.21
C VAL A 212 6.03 -8.01 -7.19
N GLU A 213 6.85 -9.04 -7.41
CA GLU A 213 8.31 -8.97 -7.23
C GLU A 213 9.07 -8.49 -8.48
N GLU A 214 8.61 -8.83 -9.69
CA GLU A 214 9.27 -8.53 -10.97
C GLU A 214 8.28 -7.97 -12.00
N GLY A 215 8.82 -7.35 -13.05
CA GLY A 215 8.05 -6.75 -14.15
C GLY A 215 8.63 -5.42 -14.62
N THR A 216 8.34 -5.03 -15.86
CA THR A 216 8.73 -3.72 -16.38
C THR A 216 7.79 -2.59 -15.93
N THR A 217 6.52 -2.92 -15.70
CA THR A 217 5.46 -1.95 -15.37
C THR A 217 5.02 -2.05 -13.92
N TYR A 218 4.91 -3.28 -13.39
CA TYR A 218 4.27 -3.55 -12.09
C TYR A 218 5.19 -4.18 -11.05
N ALA A 219 6.51 -4.19 -11.25
CA ALA A 219 7.46 -4.59 -10.22
C ALA A 219 7.32 -3.75 -8.94
N ASP A 220 7.57 -4.37 -7.79
CA ASP A 220 7.56 -3.75 -6.46
C ASP A 220 6.23 -3.11 -6.05
N THR A 221 5.11 -3.59 -6.62
CA THR A 221 3.76 -3.08 -6.33
C THR A 221 3.00 -3.96 -5.34
N LEU A 222 2.14 -3.35 -4.53
CA LEU A 222 1.16 -4.06 -3.69
C LEU A 222 -0.23 -3.99 -4.31
N TRP A 223 -0.98 -5.07 -4.24
CA TRP A 223 -2.33 -5.19 -4.76
C TRP A 223 -3.28 -5.73 -3.70
N LEU A 224 -4.35 -4.99 -3.41
CA LEU A 224 -5.41 -5.40 -2.49
C LEU A 224 -6.56 -6.02 -3.27
N CYS A 225 -6.96 -7.23 -2.89
CA CYS A 225 -8.24 -7.78 -3.28
C CYS A 225 -9.35 -7.09 -2.48
N THR A 226 -10.25 -6.40 -3.17
CA THR A 226 -11.37 -5.67 -2.58
C THR A 226 -12.67 -6.48 -2.57
N ALA A 227 -12.61 -7.75 -2.97
CA ALA A 227 -13.76 -8.65 -2.88
C ALA A 227 -14.11 -8.92 -1.41
N ASN A 228 -15.40 -8.95 -1.10
CA ASN A 228 -15.91 -9.30 0.24
C ASN A 228 -16.15 -10.81 0.32
N LYS A 229 -15.97 -11.38 1.52
CA LYS A 229 -16.28 -12.79 1.82
C LYS A 229 -17.73 -13.15 1.54
N GLY A 230 -17.98 -14.44 1.30
CA GLY A 230 -19.31 -15.02 1.10
C GLY A 230 -19.71 -15.19 -0.37
N GLY A 231 -18.76 -15.11 -1.31
CA GLY A 231 -18.99 -15.37 -2.73
C GLY A 231 -18.70 -16.81 -3.14
N THR A 232 -18.85 -17.10 -4.44
CA THR A 232 -18.58 -18.42 -5.03
C THR A 232 -17.53 -18.29 -6.13
N LEU A 233 -16.52 -19.17 -6.12
CA LEU A 233 -15.42 -19.12 -7.08
C LEU A 233 -15.95 -19.37 -8.51
N ASN A 234 -15.37 -18.69 -9.50
CA ASN A 234 -15.80 -18.74 -10.90
C ASN A 234 -17.26 -18.31 -11.14
N THR A 235 -17.89 -17.64 -10.17
CA THR A 235 -19.23 -17.06 -10.30
C THR A 235 -19.26 -15.60 -9.85
N THR A 236 -18.75 -15.35 -8.64
CA THR A 236 -18.68 -14.01 -8.06
C THR A 236 -17.41 -13.30 -8.52
N ALA A 237 -17.53 -12.03 -8.92
CA ALA A 237 -16.40 -11.22 -9.36
C ALA A 237 -15.32 -11.06 -8.28
N ILE A 238 -14.05 -11.20 -8.67
CA ILE A 238 -12.89 -10.98 -7.80
C ILE A 238 -12.17 -9.73 -8.30
N SER A 239 -12.14 -8.67 -7.48
CA SER A 239 -11.59 -7.37 -7.88
C SER A 239 -10.31 -7.06 -7.12
N PHE A 240 -9.28 -6.59 -7.82
CA PHE A 240 -8.04 -6.12 -7.24
C PHE A 240 -7.81 -4.64 -7.56
N ILE A 241 -7.27 -3.91 -6.60
CA ILE A 241 -6.76 -2.55 -6.80
C ILE A 241 -5.28 -2.51 -6.46
N GLN A 242 -4.51 -1.70 -7.18
CA GLN A 242 -3.13 -1.42 -6.80
C GLN A 242 -3.13 -0.49 -5.57
N MET A 243 -2.46 -0.90 -4.50
CA MET A 243 -2.14 -0.04 -3.37
C MET A 243 -0.92 0.80 -3.72
N VAL A 244 -1.05 2.11 -3.58
CA VAL A 244 0.08 3.03 -3.75
C VAL A 244 0.59 3.41 -2.36
N LEU A 245 1.62 2.71 -1.89
CA LEU A 245 2.36 3.06 -0.68
C LEU A 245 3.44 4.10 -1.01
N SER A 246 3.01 5.27 -1.45
CA SER A 246 3.93 6.36 -1.77
C SER A 246 4.22 7.19 -0.53
N GLY A 247 5.51 7.34 -0.19
CA GLY A 247 6.01 8.50 0.57
C GLY A 247 6.00 9.80 -0.24
N THR A 248 5.40 9.78 -1.43
CA THR A 248 5.37 10.86 -2.43
C THR A 248 3.94 11.32 -2.71
N VAL A 249 3.79 12.57 -3.14
CA VAL A 249 2.50 13.10 -3.58
C VAL A 249 2.05 12.46 -4.90
N PRO A 250 0.75 12.15 -5.09
CA PRO A 250 0.28 11.56 -6.34
C PRO A 250 0.49 12.49 -7.54
N SER A 251 1.18 12.01 -8.59
CA SER A 251 1.43 12.76 -9.83
C SER A 251 0.17 12.94 -10.69
N SER A 252 -0.92 12.22 -10.40
CA SER A 252 -2.22 12.45 -11.03
C SER A 252 -2.87 13.77 -10.61
N ARG A 253 -2.36 14.44 -9.58
CA ARG A 253 -2.77 15.81 -9.22
C ARG A 253 -1.92 16.82 -9.99
N THR A 254 -2.59 17.81 -10.58
CA THR A 254 -1.93 18.89 -11.32
C THR A 254 -2.21 20.25 -10.69
N ILE A 255 -1.21 21.13 -10.67
CA ILE A 255 -1.38 22.55 -10.42
C ILE A 255 -1.61 23.25 -11.76
N SER A 256 -2.80 23.78 -11.98
CA SER A 256 -3.11 24.57 -13.17
C SER A 256 -3.03 26.06 -12.82
N PRO A 257 -2.03 26.81 -13.32
CA PRO A 257 -1.93 28.22 -13.02
C PRO A 257 -3.08 28.97 -13.72
N GLY A 258 -3.73 29.87 -12.99
CA GLY A 258 -4.70 30.80 -13.56
C GLY A 258 -4.04 31.95 -14.31
N THR A 259 -4.87 32.86 -14.83
CA THR A 259 -4.42 34.10 -15.46
C THR A 259 -3.44 34.86 -14.56
N GLY A 260 -2.30 35.31 -15.12
CA GLY A 260 -1.27 36.04 -14.39
C GLY A 260 -0.23 35.17 -13.67
N MET A 261 -0.28 33.85 -13.82
CA MET A 261 0.69 32.91 -13.25
C MET A 261 1.20 31.91 -14.29
N THR A 262 2.40 31.37 -14.08
CA THR A 262 3.04 30.33 -14.90
C THR A 262 3.71 29.27 -14.01
N GLY A 263 4.13 28.14 -14.60
CA GLY A 263 4.98 27.13 -13.93
C GLY A 263 4.26 26.01 -13.17
N GLY A 264 3.01 25.72 -13.50
CA GLY A 264 2.28 24.56 -12.96
C GLY A 264 2.71 23.21 -13.56
N GLY A 265 1.79 22.24 -13.60
CA GLY A 265 2.04 20.88 -14.07
C GLY A 265 1.67 19.82 -13.02
N ASP A 266 2.06 18.57 -13.26
CA ASP A 266 1.89 17.48 -12.30
C ASP A 266 2.84 17.62 -11.08
N LEU A 267 2.64 16.79 -10.06
CA LEU A 267 3.50 16.74 -8.87
C LEU A 267 4.60 15.68 -8.97
N SER A 268 5.11 15.38 -10.17
CA SER A 268 6.22 14.43 -10.36
C SER A 268 7.57 14.92 -9.82
N ALA A 269 7.69 16.23 -9.59
CA ALA A 269 8.81 16.89 -8.94
C ALA A 269 8.37 18.26 -8.40
N ASP A 270 9.27 18.99 -7.74
CA ASP A 270 9.01 20.35 -7.24
C ASP A 270 8.49 21.26 -8.36
N ARG A 271 7.48 22.07 -8.02
CA ARG A 271 6.85 23.05 -8.94
C ARG A 271 7.21 24.46 -8.52
N THR A 272 7.57 25.30 -9.49
CA THR A 272 7.85 26.71 -9.27
C THR A 272 6.77 27.55 -9.94
N LEU A 273 5.93 28.19 -9.12
CA LEU A 273 4.93 29.12 -9.63
C LEU A 273 5.52 30.52 -9.73
N SER A 274 5.39 31.13 -10.90
CA SER A 274 5.88 32.49 -11.16
C SER A 274 4.72 33.42 -11.50
N VAL A 275 4.79 34.64 -10.99
CA VAL A 275 3.86 35.72 -11.34
C VAL A 275 4.30 36.35 -12.66
N ASP A 276 3.42 36.40 -13.64
CA ASP A 276 3.67 37.01 -14.94
C ASP A 276 3.48 38.54 -14.85
N LYS A 277 4.51 39.20 -14.32
CA LYS A 277 4.52 40.65 -14.12
C LYS A 277 4.55 41.39 -15.47
N ALA A 278 3.81 42.48 -15.57
CA ALA A 278 3.89 43.38 -16.72
C ALA A 278 5.28 44.06 -16.80
N SER A 279 5.74 44.39 -18.00
CA SER A 279 6.75 45.44 -18.19
C SER A 279 6.09 46.81 -18.31
N ALA A 280 6.86 47.90 -18.18
CA ALA A 280 6.37 49.26 -18.37
C ALA A 280 5.68 49.45 -19.74
N ALA A 281 6.27 48.92 -20.80
CA ALA A 281 5.69 48.94 -22.15
C ALA A 281 4.36 48.18 -22.22
N GLN A 282 4.24 47.06 -21.51
CA GLN A 282 2.99 46.30 -21.45
C GLN A 282 1.89 47.04 -20.68
N VAL A 283 2.24 47.85 -19.67
CA VAL A 283 1.27 48.75 -19.02
C VAL A 283 0.79 49.81 -20.01
N GLN A 284 1.71 50.48 -20.70
CA GLN A 284 1.40 51.53 -21.69
C GLN A 284 0.55 50.98 -22.85
N ALA A 285 0.82 49.76 -23.30
CA ALA A 285 0.06 49.07 -24.34
C ALA A 285 -1.25 48.42 -23.83
N ALA A 286 -1.53 48.45 -22.52
CA ALA A 286 -2.65 47.76 -21.89
C ALA A 286 -2.71 46.25 -22.23
N THR A 287 -1.56 45.57 -22.15
CA THR A 287 -1.46 44.14 -22.42
C THR A 287 -2.29 43.34 -21.41
N SER A 288 -3.17 42.48 -21.90
CA SER A 288 -4.03 41.64 -21.05
C SER A 288 -3.23 40.58 -20.28
N ASN A 289 -3.86 40.02 -19.24
CA ASN A 289 -3.37 38.86 -18.48
C ASN A 289 -2.02 39.05 -17.75
N LYS A 290 -1.63 40.30 -17.49
CA LYS A 290 -0.43 40.63 -16.70
C LYS A 290 -0.78 41.08 -15.28
N VAL A 291 0.12 40.81 -14.35
CA VAL A 291 0.05 41.33 -12.99
C VAL A 291 0.82 42.65 -12.91
N LEU A 292 0.17 43.68 -12.40
CA LEU A 292 0.81 44.97 -12.12
C LEU A 292 1.38 44.98 -10.69
N THR A 293 2.63 45.39 -10.55
CA THR A 293 3.21 45.75 -9.25
C THR A 293 3.41 47.25 -9.18
N ALA A 294 3.50 47.78 -7.96
CA ALA A 294 3.54 49.22 -7.73
C ALA A 294 4.69 49.91 -8.50
N ASP A 295 5.88 49.31 -8.50
CA ASP A 295 7.08 49.83 -9.19
C ASP A 295 6.89 49.94 -10.71
N ILE A 296 6.21 48.97 -11.33
CA ILE A 296 6.00 48.94 -12.78
C ILE A 296 5.04 50.03 -13.23
N ILE A 297 4.04 50.38 -12.39
CA ILE A 297 3.11 51.48 -12.68
C ILE A 297 3.86 52.81 -12.72
N PHE A 298 4.75 53.07 -11.76
CA PHE A 298 5.54 54.31 -11.74
C PHE A 298 6.60 54.32 -12.84
N THR A 299 7.19 53.16 -13.19
CA THR A 299 8.12 53.05 -14.32
C THR A 299 7.42 53.34 -15.65
N ALA A 300 6.18 52.85 -15.83
CA ALA A 300 5.37 53.13 -17.01
C ALA A 300 4.93 54.60 -17.13
N ALA A 301 4.86 55.30 -16.00
CA ALA A 301 4.50 56.71 -15.90
C ALA A 301 5.68 57.66 -16.14
N ASP A 302 6.92 57.17 -16.21
CA ASP A 302 8.09 58.00 -16.51
C ASP A 302 7.94 58.65 -17.91
N PRO A 303 8.18 59.97 -18.07
CA PRO A 303 7.94 60.65 -19.34
C PRO A 303 8.81 60.13 -20.50
N ALA A 304 8.16 59.54 -21.51
CA ALA A 304 8.82 59.16 -22.75
C ALA A 304 9.20 60.40 -23.57
N THR A 305 10.33 60.36 -24.27
CA THR A 305 10.73 61.47 -25.14
C THR A 305 10.10 61.31 -26.52
N LEU A 306 9.25 62.24 -26.93
CA LEU A 306 8.73 62.29 -28.29
C LEU A 306 9.80 62.84 -29.23
N THR A 307 9.78 62.36 -30.47
CA THR A 307 10.66 62.89 -31.51
C THR A 307 10.10 64.20 -32.04
N ASP A 308 10.90 65.27 -31.98
CA ASP A 308 10.58 66.52 -32.64
C ASP A 308 10.58 66.35 -34.16
N ALA A 309 9.50 66.79 -34.80
CA ALA A 309 9.27 66.72 -36.23
C ALA A 309 8.27 67.80 -36.64
N ALA A 310 8.16 68.11 -37.94
CA ALA A 310 7.18 69.07 -38.44
C ALA A 310 5.76 68.77 -37.94
N THR A 311 5.39 67.49 -37.96
CA THR A 311 4.26 66.93 -37.22
C THR A 311 4.79 65.90 -36.24
N ILE A 312 4.66 66.18 -34.94
CA ILE A 312 5.10 65.29 -33.87
C ILE A 312 4.15 64.10 -33.81
N ALA A 313 4.67 62.89 -33.94
CA ALA A 313 3.89 61.67 -33.80
C ALA A 313 3.55 61.42 -32.32
N VAL A 314 2.29 61.07 -32.05
CA VAL A 314 1.79 60.85 -30.69
C VAL A 314 1.21 59.44 -30.59
N ASP A 315 2.07 58.45 -30.34
CA ASP A 315 1.63 57.07 -30.12
C ASP A 315 1.30 56.81 -28.66
N MET A 316 0.00 56.88 -28.34
CA MET A 316 -0.52 56.70 -26.98
C MET A 316 -0.32 55.27 -26.45
N ALA A 317 0.10 54.29 -27.27
CA ALA A 317 0.50 52.96 -26.80
C ALA A 317 1.90 52.92 -26.18
N THR A 318 2.71 53.97 -26.36
CA THR A 318 4.14 53.98 -25.97
C THR A 318 4.42 54.80 -24.72
N PHE A 319 3.43 55.51 -24.19
CA PHE A 319 3.63 56.36 -23.02
C PHE A 319 2.33 56.62 -22.25
N LEU A 320 2.47 56.93 -20.96
CA LEU A 320 1.43 57.60 -20.17
C LEU A 320 1.72 59.10 -20.05
N ASN A 321 2.99 59.44 -19.77
CA ASN A 321 3.49 60.80 -19.82
C ASN A 321 4.57 60.91 -20.90
N ALA A 322 4.71 62.09 -21.49
CA ALA A 322 5.74 62.34 -22.48
C ALA A 322 6.38 63.71 -22.32
N LYS A 323 7.48 63.94 -23.03
CA LYS A 323 8.13 65.23 -23.16
C LYS A 323 8.62 65.46 -24.58
N VAL A 324 8.63 66.71 -25.02
CA VAL A 324 9.18 67.10 -26.31
C VAL A 324 9.83 68.48 -26.22
N THR A 325 11.01 68.64 -26.81
CA THR A 325 11.64 69.94 -27.00
C THR A 325 11.44 70.38 -28.43
N LEU A 326 10.78 71.52 -28.63
CA LEU A 326 10.43 72.03 -29.95
C LEU A 326 11.65 72.71 -30.58
N ALA A 327 12.14 72.19 -31.72
CA ALA A 327 13.25 72.82 -32.46
C ALA A 327 12.77 73.80 -33.55
N GLY A 328 11.46 73.99 -33.68
CA GLY A 328 10.81 74.83 -34.67
C GLY A 328 9.32 74.98 -34.38
N ASN A 329 8.60 75.68 -35.26
CA ASN A 329 7.14 75.69 -35.19
C ASN A 329 6.62 74.33 -35.64
N ARG A 330 5.88 73.64 -34.76
CA ARG A 330 5.45 72.25 -34.97
C ARG A 330 3.93 72.13 -34.94
N THR A 331 3.45 70.97 -35.40
CA THR A 331 2.08 70.51 -35.15
C THR A 331 2.13 69.28 -34.25
N LEU A 332 1.32 69.25 -33.19
CA LEU A 332 1.05 68.04 -32.42
C LEU A 332 0.11 67.16 -33.23
N GLY A 333 0.60 66.01 -33.70
CA GLY A 333 -0.15 65.11 -34.57
C GLY A 333 -1.39 64.51 -33.90
N ALA A 334 -2.22 63.85 -34.70
CA ALA A 334 -3.33 63.06 -34.20
C ALA A 334 -2.82 61.97 -33.23
N PRO A 335 -3.42 61.81 -32.04
CA PRO A 335 -3.12 60.67 -31.18
C PRO A 335 -3.39 59.34 -31.90
N SER A 336 -2.38 58.49 -32.05
CA SER A 336 -2.54 57.11 -32.52
C SER A 336 -2.62 56.14 -31.36
N ASN A 337 -3.33 55.03 -31.57
CA ASN A 337 -3.60 54.00 -30.55
C ASN A 337 -4.14 54.53 -29.20
N PRO A 338 -5.05 55.54 -29.18
CA PRO A 338 -5.58 56.06 -27.93
C PRO A 338 -6.46 55.00 -27.25
N LYS A 339 -6.31 54.87 -25.93
CA LYS A 339 -7.14 53.97 -25.12
C LYS A 339 -8.15 54.80 -24.33
N ASN A 340 -9.43 54.44 -24.37
CA ASN A 340 -10.47 55.13 -23.59
C ASN A 340 -10.11 55.09 -22.10
N GLY A 341 -10.19 56.24 -21.43
CA GLY A 341 -9.80 56.40 -20.03
C GLY A 341 -8.31 56.69 -19.81
N GLN A 342 -7.46 56.61 -20.84
CA GLN A 342 -6.05 56.99 -20.74
C GLN A 342 -5.92 58.48 -20.45
N SER A 343 -5.08 58.82 -19.48
CA SER A 343 -4.76 60.20 -19.11
C SER A 343 -3.28 60.34 -18.79
N GLY A 344 -2.78 61.57 -18.88
CA GLY A 344 -1.39 61.89 -18.56
C GLY A 344 -1.04 63.33 -18.91
N CYS A 345 0.26 63.58 -19.03
CA CYS A 345 0.83 64.90 -19.31
C CYS A 345 1.90 64.82 -20.40
N ILE A 346 1.91 65.80 -21.30
CA ILE A 346 3.01 66.04 -22.23
C ILE A 346 3.72 67.35 -21.82
N GLU A 347 4.97 67.25 -21.38
CA GLU A 347 5.83 68.41 -21.12
C GLU A 347 6.37 68.95 -22.45
N ILE A 348 5.97 70.16 -22.82
CA ILE A 348 6.37 70.84 -24.05
C ILE A 348 7.41 71.89 -23.69
N ILE A 349 8.60 71.79 -24.26
CA ILE A 349 9.76 72.58 -23.89
C ILE A 349 10.16 73.46 -25.08
N GLN A 350 10.32 74.76 -24.86
CA GLN A 350 10.95 75.67 -25.83
C GLN A 350 12.43 75.29 -25.98
N ASP A 351 12.96 75.33 -27.21
CA ASP A 351 14.41 75.24 -27.40
C ASP A 351 15.17 76.44 -26.78
N GLY A 352 16.49 76.46 -26.96
CA GLY A 352 17.34 77.54 -26.48
C GLY A 352 17.10 78.91 -27.15
N THR A 353 16.29 78.99 -28.20
CA THR A 353 15.93 80.26 -28.86
C THR A 353 14.58 80.78 -28.37
N GLY A 354 13.62 79.88 -28.11
CA GLY A 354 12.25 80.22 -27.83
C GLY A 354 11.46 80.60 -29.08
N THR A 355 10.32 81.26 -28.89
CA THR A 355 9.37 81.71 -29.92
C THR A 355 8.70 80.62 -30.73
N ARG A 356 8.81 79.35 -30.30
CA ARG A 356 8.19 78.22 -30.98
C ARG A 356 6.70 78.18 -30.71
N THR A 357 5.93 77.96 -31.76
CA THR A 357 4.48 77.72 -31.68
C THR A 357 4.18 76.25 -31.89
N LEU A 358 3.12 75.76 -31.26
CA LEU A 358 2.57 74.43 -31.49
C LEU A 358 1.13 74.58 -31.97
N ALA A 359 0.86 74.10 -33.17
CA ALA A 359 -0.50 73.88 -33.66
C ALA A 359 -0.99 72.49 -33.23
N TYR A 360 -2.30 72.27 -33.16
CA TYR A 360 -2.86 71.00 -32.71
C TYR A 360 -3.70 70.35 -33.82
N HIS A 361 -3.63 69.03 -33.93
CA HIS A 361 -4.58 68.29 -34.74
C HIS A 361 -6.01 68.41 -34.17
N ALA A 362 -7.04 68.24 -35.01
CA ALA A 362 -8.45 68.40 -34.65
C ALA A 362 -8.96 67.45 -33.54
N ASP A 363 -8.22 66.37 -33.26
CA ASP A 363 -8.56 65.41 -32.20
C ASP A 363 -8.18 65.91 -30.80
N TRP A 364 -7.38 66.98 -30.71
CA TRP A 364 -7.07 67.68 -29.46
C TRP A 364 -8.16 68.71 -29.17
N LEU A 365 -8.98 68.44 -28.17
CA LEU A 365 -10.15 69.24 -27.86
C LEU A 365 -9.87 70.12 -26.64
N PHE A 366 -10.01 71.43 -26.83
CA PHE A 366 -9.76 72.44 -25.81
C PHE A 366 -11.04 73.16 -25.38
N ALA A 367 -11.00 73.77 -24.19
CA ALA A 367 -12.12 74.55 -23.68
C ALA A 367 -12.52 75.67 -24.65
N GLY A 368 -13.82 75.77 -24.96
CA GLY A 368 -14.33 76.77 -25.90
C GLY A 368 -13.90 76.57 -27.36
N GLY A 369 -13.30 75.43 -27.72
CA GLY A 369 -12.88 75.13 -29.09
C GLY A 369 -11.72 76.00 -29.60
N THR A 370 -10.95 76.61 -28.68
CA THR A 370 -9.82 77.48 -29.02
C THR A 370 -8.51 76.84 -28.61
N ASP A 371 -7.58 76.71 -29.56
CA ASP A 371 -6.25 76.16 -29.31
C ASP A 371 -5.46 77.01 -28.31
N PRO A 372 -4.82 76.41 -27.30
CA PRO A 372 -4.02 77.13 -26.33
C PRO A 372 -2.67 77.54 -26.94
N VAL A 373 -2.24 78.77 -26.63
CA VAL A 373 -0.95 79.30 -27.09
C VAL A 373 0.14 78.95 -26.08
N LEU A 374 1.29 78.48 -26.55
CA LEU A 374 2.46 78.18 -25.70
C LEU A 374 3.08 79.44 -25.07
N SER A 375 3.90 79.22 -24.05
CA SER A 375 4.87 80.20 -23.55
C SER A 375 6.08 80.22 -24.48
N THR A 376 6.58 81.41 -24.81
CA THR A 376 7.62 81.61 -25.84
C THR A 376 9.05 81.91 -25.35
N PRO A 377 9.35 82.24 -24.08
CA PRO A 377 10.76 82.41 -23.68
C PRO A 377 11.54 81.10 -23.82
N ALA A 378 12.81 81.20 -24.22
CA ALA A 378 13.71 80.05 -24.39
C ALA A 378 13.75 79.15 -23.14
N GLY A 379 13.77 77.82 -23.34
CA GLY A 379 13.81 76.83 -22.26
C GLY A 379 12.55 76.72 -21.39
N THR A 380 11.53 77.56 -21.62
CA THR A 380 10.28 77.51 -20.86
C THR A 380 9.54 76.20 -21.12
N LYS A 381 8.86 75.70 -20.09
CA LYS A 381 8.09 74.47 -20.12
C LYS A 381 6.60 74.79 -19.97
N ASP A 382 5.78 74.15 -20.79
CA ASP A 382 4.33 74.10 -20.63
C ASP A 382 3.90 72.64 -20.43
N LEU A 383 2.87 72.41 -19.63
CA LEU A 383 2.32 71.08 -19.36
C LEU A 383 0.96 70.93 -20.04
N LEU A 384 0.86 70.02 -21.00
CA LEU A 384 -0.38 69.66 -21.67
C LEU A 384 -0.96 68.42 -21.00
N PHE A 385 -1.93 68.61 -20.11
CA PHE A 385 -2.69 67.50 -19.52
C PHE A 385 -3.72 67.00 -20.54
N TYR A 386 -3.86 65.69 -20.65
CA TYR A 386 -4.78 65.08 -21.60
C TYR A 386 -5.62 63.96 -20.97
N GLN A 387 -6.81 63.75 -21.53
CA GLN A 387 -7.70 62.63 -21.22
C GLN A 387 -8.39 62.14 -22.49
N VAL A 388 -8.23 60.85 -22.79
CA VAL A 388 -8.87 60.16 -23.91
C VAL A 388 -10.25 59.67 -23.45
N MET A 389 -11.32 60.18 -24.07
CA MET A 389 -12.70 59.74 -23.76
C MET A 389 -13.26 58.79 -24.82
N SER A 390 -12.82 58.95 -26.07
CA SER A 390 -13.09 58.03 -27.17
C SER A 390 -11.97 58.13 -28.21
N ASN A 391 -11.88 57.16 -29.12
CA ASN A 391 -11.01 57.30 -30.30
C ASN A 391 -11.36 58.60 -31.07
N GLY A 392 -10.34 59.39 -31.43
CA GLY A 392 -10.51 60.71 -32.06
C GLY A 392 -11.03 61.84 -31.14
N LYS A 393 -11.10 61.64 -29.81
CA LYS A 393 -11.48 62.69 -28.85
C LYS A 393 -10.56 62.70 -27.64
N THR A 394 -9.53 63.52 -27.70
CA THR A 394 -8.57 63.74 -26.63
C THR A 394 -8.76 65.13 -26.05
N TYR A 395 -9.39 65.21 -24.89
CA TYR A 395 -9.58 66.47 -24.18
C TYR A 395 -8.26 66.89 -23.54
N ALA A 396 -7.90 68.16 -23.68
CA ALA A 396 -6.65 68.66 -23.15
C ALA A 396 -6.75 70.06 -22.53
N SER A 397 -5.82 70.34 -21.63
CA SER A 397 -5.67 71.64 -20.96
C SER A 397 -4.19 71.96 -20.80
N LEU A 398 -3.82 73.21 -21.06
CA LEU A 398 -2.44 73.68 -20.99
C LEU A 398 -2.22 74.49 -19.71
N VAL A 399 -1.23 74.08 -18.91
CA VAL A 399 -0.64 74.90 -17.85
C VAL A 399 0.64 75.51 -18.38
N LYS A 400 0.72 76.84 -18.33
CA LYS A 400 1.79 77.59 -18.98
C LYS A 400 2.92 77.95 -18.04
N ALA A 401 4.14 78.04 -18.58
CA ALA A 401 5.34 78.59 -17.95
C ALA A 401 5.56 78.01 -16.54
N VAL A 402 5.57 76.69 -16.43
CA VAL A 402 5.86 76.02 -15.17
C VAL A 402 7.33 76.22 -14.81
N ALA A 403 7.57 76.44 -13.51
CA ALA A 403 8.88 76.78 -12.95
C ALA A 403 9.87 75.61 -12.98
#